data_AF-A0A930MV68-F1
#
_entry.id   AF-A0A930MV68-F1
#
_cell.length_a   1.000
_cell.length_b   1.000
_cell.length_c   1.000
_cell.angle_alpha   90.00
_cell.angle_beta   90.00
_cell.angle_gamma   90.00
#
_symmetry.space_group_name_H-M   'P 1'
#
loop_
_entity.id
_entity.type
_entity.pdbx_description
1 polymer ?
#
loop_
_entity_poly.entity_id
_entity_poly.type
_entity_poly.pdbx_seq_one_letter_code
_entity_poly.pdbx_strand_id
1 'polypeptide(L)'
;MKAYEIYDAKKHPLTTAPIAETSPKAGSKAGVNVARENALSTVSIRDMLAGVKDAEGNVMGRVSAAERLAQDEAAWNGIVDDNENGKINPTSTYTVMYTPLSLQLVGAPNVPSKMDGGKIGHILAYDGINADLLRVLPRAIADPVMVLDSYAERKVVVVDLKDINGVTMIVPIDLYQTRDRIEVNVLNNAYGKNPRIKRDDGSWQQVGGTDFSWIVEQNIKKNRVLYMNTKKHPVGAVY
;
A
#
# COMPACT_ATOMS: atom_id res chain seq x y z
N MET A 1 -18.33 18.84 33.63
CA MET A 1 -17.97 17.57 32.97
C MET A 1 -19.17 17.12 32.14
N LYS A 2 -19.03 17.04 30.81
CA LYS A 2 -20.03 16.44 29.93
C LYS A 2 -19.36 15.25 29.25
N ALA A 3 -19.85 14.05 29.56
CA ALA A 3 -19.45 12.82 28.87
C ALA A 3 -20.05 12.84 27.47
N TYR A 4 -19.24 12.59 26.44
CA TYR A 4 -19.73 12.38 25.08
C TYR A 4 -19.69 10.89 24.78
N GLU A 5 -20.85 10.35 24.41
CA GLU A 5 -21.09 8.94 24.12
C GLU A 5 -20.37 8.50 22.84
N ILE A 6 -19.86 7.27 22.87
CA ILE A 6 -19.22 6.58 21.74
C ILE A 6 -20.31 6.25 20.72
N TYR A 7 -20.18 6.78 19.50
CA TYR A 7 -21.06 6.42 18.39
C TYR A 7 -20.66 5.05 17.83
N ASP A 8 -21.43 4.02 18.16
CA ASP A 8 -21.39 2.73 17.47
C ASP A 8 -21.84 2.90 16.02
N ALA A 9 -20.98 2.54 15.08
CA ALA A 9 -21.33 2.48 13.66
C ALA A 9 -22.41 1.40 13.45
N LYS A 10 -23.60 1.84 13.02
CA LYS A 10 -24.71 0.97 12.63
C LYS A 10 -24.24 -0.04 11.58
N LYS A 11 -24.29 -1.34 11.91
CA LYS A 11 -24.19 -2.42 10.93
C LYS A 11 -25.36 -2.31 9.95
N HIS A 12 -25.07 -2.06 8.67
CA HIS A 12 -26.04 -2.28 7.61
C HIS A 12 -26.26 -3.80 7.44
N PRO A 13 -27.52 -4.30 7.51
CA PRO A 13 -27.80 -5.69 7.20
C PRO A 13 -27.67 -5.92 5.69
N LEU A 14 -26.89 -6.94 5.31
CA LEU A 14 -26.88 -7.50 3.95
C LEU A 14 -28.17 -8.32 3.78
N THR A 15 -29.16 -7.77 3.08
CA THR A 15 -30.36 -8.49 2.65
C THR A 15 -29.99 -9.49 1.57
N THR A 16 -30.08 -10.79 1.88
CA THR A 16 -30.01 -11.87 0.89
C THR A 16 -31.39 -12.11 0.28
N ALA A 17 -31.60 -11.74 -0.97
CA ALA A 17 -32.74 -12.21 -1.77
C ALA A 17 -32.31 -13.43 -2.62
N PRO A 18 -33.13 -14.48 -2.76
CA PRO A 18 -32.81 -15.64 -3.57
C PRO A 18 -33.01 -15.33 -5.06
N ILE A 19 -32.03 -15.68 -5.88
CA ILE A 19 -32.12 -15.57 -7.34
C ILE A 19 -32.72 -16.88 -7.85
N ALA A 20 -33.91 -16.82 -8.44
CA ALA A 20 -34.54 -17.95 -9.11
C ALA A 20 -33.94 -18.08 -10.53
N GLU A 21 -33.38 -19.24 -10.85
CA GLU A 21 -32.95 -19.59 -12.21
C GLU A 21 -34.14 -20.03 -13.06
N THR A 22 -34.32 -19.42 -14.22
CA THR A 22 -35.16 -19.95 -15.30
C THR A 22 -34.28 -20.33 -16.49
N SER A 23 -34.14 -21.63 -16.77
CA SER A 23 -33.54 -22.17 -18.01
C SER A 23 -34.57 -22.34 -19.12
N PRO A 24 -34.18 -22.25 -20.40
CA PRO A 24 -34.82 -23.01 -21.48
C PRO A 24 -33.94 -24.15 -22.02
N LYS A 25 -34.56 -25.31 -22.30
CA LYS A 25 -33.99 -26.55 -22.88
C LYS A 25 -34.02 -26.54 -24.42
N ALA A 26 -33.01 -27.17 -25.05
CA ALA A 26 -33.06 -28.11 -26.21
C ALA A 26 -31.63 -28.27 -26.80
N GLY A 27 -31.08 -29.41 -27.25
CA GLY A 27 -31.46 -30.83 -27.37
C GLY A 27 -30.24 -31.69 -27.84
N SER A 28 -30.34 -33.02 -27.70
CA SER A 28 -29.59 -34.18 -28.29
C SER A 28 -28.43 -33.91 -29.29
N LYS A 29 -27.30 -34.66 -29.39
CA LYS A 29 -26.99 -36.09 -29.14
C LYS A 29 -25.47 -36.37 -29.33
N ALA A 30 -24.98 -37.45 -28.71
CA ALA A 30 -23.82 -38.31 -29.06
C ALA A 30 -22.37 -37.90 -28.67
N GLY A 31 -21.90 -38.46 -27.54
CA GLY A 31 -20.74 -39.37 -27.54
C GLY A 31 -19.32 -38.83 -27.31
N VAL A 32 -18.96 -38.49 -26.06
CA VAL A 32 -17.62 -38.75 -25.46
C VAL A 32 -17.81 -38.95 -23.95
N ASN A 33 -17.31 -40.06 -23.40
CA ASN A 33 -17.26 -40.28 -21.95
C ASN A 33 -16.25 -39.30 -21.31
N VAL A 34 -16.72 -38.14 -20.87
CA VAL A 34 -16.00 -37.28 -19.94
C VAL A 34 -16.46 -37.68 -18.54
N ALA A 35 -15.63 -38.44 -17.83
CA ALA A 35 -15.86 -38.75 -16.42
C ALA A 35 -15.74 -37.45 -15.61
N ARG A 36 -16.89 -36.76 -15.51
CA ARG A 36 -17.33 -35.77 -14.52
C ARG A 36 -16.22 -35.06 -13.74
N GLU A 37 -15.81 -33.93 -14.28
CA GLU A 37 -15.52 -32.73 -13.49
C GLU A 37 -16.74 -32.43 -12.60
N ASN A 38 -16.72 -32.85 -11.35
CA ASN A 38 -17.65 -32.32 -10.35
C ASN A 38 -17.06 -32.35 -8.94
N ALA A 39 -15.81 -31.89 -8.84
CA ALA A 39 -15.20 -31.50 -7.58
C ALA A 39 -14.73 -30.04 -7.69
N LEU A 40 -15.63 -29.12 -8.05
CA LEU A 40 -15.47 -27.72 -7.65
C LEU A 40 -15.78 -27.65 -6.15
N SER A 41 -14.88 -28.21 -5.35
CA SER A 41 -14.88 -28.05 -3.90
C SER A 41 -14.63 -26.57 -3.63
N THR A 42 -15.57 -25.95 -2.92
CA THR A 42 -15.44 -24.63 -2.33
C THR A 42 -14.11 -24.50 -1.60
N VAL A 43 -13.16 -23.79 -2.20
CA VAL A 43 -11.92 -23.40 -1.52
C VAL A 43 -12.32 -22.40 -0.45
N SER A 44 -12.18 -22.77 0.82
CA SER A 44 -12.48 -21.87 1.94
C SER A 44 -11.49 -20.70 1.93
N ILE A 45 -11.90 -19.52 2.44
CA ILE A 45 -10.97 -18.41 2.68
C ILE A 45 -9.79 -18.86 3.55
N ARG A 46 -10.00 -19.84 4.44
CA ARG A 46 -8.91 -20.48 5.21
C ARG A 46 -7.95 -21.24 4.30
N ASP A 47 -8.44 -21.95 3.29
CA ASP A 47 -7.59 -22.69 2.33
C ASP A 47 -6.85 -21.72 1.39
N MET A 48 -7.47 -20.58 1.05
CA MET A 48 -6.81 -19.49 0.33
C MET A 48 -5.70 -18.80 1.16
N LEU A 49 -5.84 -18.76 2.49
CA LEU A 49 -4.89 -18.18 3.44
C LEU A 49 -3.77 -19.16 3.86
N ALA A 50 -4.08 -20.45 3.96
CA ALA A 50 -3.14 -21.51 4.38
C ALA A 50 -2.34 -22.11 3.21
N GLY A 51 -2.76 -21.86 1.96
CA GLY A 51 -2.13 -22.38 0.76
C GLY A 51 -2.64 -23.77 0.39
N VAL A 52 -2.71 -24.04 -0.93
CA VAL A 52 -3.06 -25.36 -1.46
C VAL A 52 -1.85 -26.27 -1.27
N LYS A 53 -2.01 -27.42 -0.63
CA LYS A 53 -0.95 -28.41 -0.46
C LYS A 53 -0.98 -29.43 -1.59
N ASP A 54 0.18 -29.89 -2.07
CA ASP A 54 0.25 -31.09 -2.92
C ASP A 54 -0.07 -32.37 -2.12
N ALA A 55 -0.08 -33.49 -2.82
CA ALA A 55 -0.30 -34.82 -2.25
C ALA A 55 0.76 -35.21 -1.19
N GLU A 56 1.88 -34.49 -1.14
CA GLU A 56 3.01 -34.71 -0.22
C GLU A 56 2.97 -33.73 0.97
N GLY A 57 1.99 -32.82 1.00
CA GLY A 57 1.81 -31.85 2.07
C GLY A 57 2.60 -30.54 1.89
N ASN A 58 3.30 -30.37 0.77
CA ASN A 58 4.02 -29.13 0.45
C ASN A 58 3.06 -28.09 -0.08
N VAL A 59 3.20 -26.84 0.36
CA VAL A 59 2.35 -25.75 -0.13
C VAL A 59 2.76 -25.42 -1.57
N MET A 60 1.91 -25.80 -2.53
CA MET A 60 2.09 -25.52 -3.94
C MET A 60 1.73 -24.07 -4.23
N GLY A 61 2.71 -23.30 -4.69
CA GLY A 61 2.44 -22.13 -5.53
C GLY A 61 2.11 -20.81 -4.84
N ARG A 62 2.67 -20.51 -3.66
CA ARG A 62 2.79 -19.10 -3.18
C ARG A 62 4.07 -18.90 -2.39
N VAL A 63 4.96 -18.04 -2.91
CA VAL A 63 5.95 -17.33 -2.09
C VAL A 63 5.17 -16.57 -1.01
N SER A 64 5.52 -16.74 0.27
CA SER A 64 4.85 -16.04 1.38
C SER A 64 5.00 -14.53 1.23
N ALA A 65 4.12 -13.75 1.86
CA ALA A 65 4.23 -12.28 1.83
C ALA A 65 5.59 -11.78 2.36
N ALA A 66 6.16 -12.49 3.34
CA ALA A 66 7.47 -12.16 3.90
C ALA A 66 8.60 -12.45 2.92
N GLU A 67 8.59 -13.61 2.25
CA GLU A 67 9.59 -13.96 1.23
C GLU A 67 9.47 -13.05 0.01
N ARG A 68 8.24 -12.69 -0.40
CA ARG A 68 8.05 -11.74 -1.50
C ARG A 68 8.61 -10.37 -1.16
N LEU A 69 8.35 -9.90 0.06
CA LEU A 69 8.91 -8.63 0.52
C LEU A 69 10.44 -8.66 0.58
N ALA A 70 11.04 -9.77 1.00
CA ALA A 70 12.50 -9.93 0.99
C ALA A 70 13.08 -9.92 -0.44
N GLN A 71 12.38 -10.51 -1.42
CA GLN A 71 12.76 -10.43 -2.84
C GLN A 71 12.64 -9.00 -3.38
N ASP A 72 11.54 -8.32 -3.06
CA ASP A 72 11.31 -6.93 -3.46
C ASP A 72 12.39 -6.01 -2.87
N GLU A 73 12.75 -6.16 -1.60
CA GLU A 73 13.86 -5.44 -0.96
C GLU A 73 15.21 -5.71 -1.64
N ALA A 74 15.55 -6.97 -1.93
CA ALA A 74 16.81 -7.31 -2.57
C ALA A 74 16.90 -6.71 -3.98
N ALA A 75 15.82 -6.78 -4.76
CA ALA A 75 15.75 -6.17 -6.09
C ALA A 75 15.86 -4.64 -6.01
N TRP A 76 15.13 -4.02 -5.08
CA TRP A 76 15.16 -2.58 -4.88
C TRP A 76 16.53 -2.07 -4.43
N ASN A 77 17.21 -2.79 -3.53
CA ASN A 77 18.56 -2.43 -3.10
C ASN A 77 19.53 -2.40 -4.27
N GLY A 78 19.43 -3.33 -5.22
CA GLY A 78 20.22 -3.27 -6.46
C GLY A 78 19.95 -2.01 -7.29
N ILE A 79 18.70 -1.53 -7.35
CA ILE A 79 18.35 -0.27 -8.02
C ILE A 79 18.93 0.94 -7.28
N VAL A 80 18.93 0.94 -5.95
CA VAL A 80 19.57 1.99 -5.14
C VAL A 80 21.09 2.00 -5.36
N ASP A 81 21.73 0.84 -5.38
CA ASP A 81 23.16 0.71 -5.67
C ASP A 81 23.48 1.21 -7.09
N ASP A 82 22.65 0.87 -8.08
CA ASP A 82 22.80 1.37 -9.44
C ASP A 82 22.64 2.90 -9.50
N ASN A 83 21.78 3.49 -8.68
CA ASN A 83 21.65 4.95 -8.57
C ASN A 83 22.94 5.58 -8.03
N GLU A 84 23.47 5.05 -6.93
CA GLU A 84 24.74 5.54 -6.33
C GLU A 84 25.91 5.42 -7.30
N ASN A 85 25.89 4.40 -8.17
CA ASN A 85 26.89 4.20 -9.21
C ASN A 85 26.59 4.99 -10.52
N GLY A 86 25.56 5.83 -10.55
CA GLY A 86 25.21 6.66 -11.71
C GLY A 86 24.68 5.88 -12.92
N LYS A 87 24.14 4.66 -12.71
CA LYS A 87 23.66 3.76 -13.77
C LYS A 87 22.15 3.87 -14.04
N ILE A 88 21.42 4.59 -13.19
CA ILE A 88 19.97 4.78 -13.36
C ILE A 88 19.69 5.72 -14.52
N ASN A 89 18.79 5.31 -15.40
CA ASN A 89 18.25 6.16 -16.44
C ASN A 89 17.09 6.99 -15.85
N PRO A 90 17.17 8.33 -15.85
CA PRO A 90 16.14 9.18 -15.26
C PRO A 90 14.78 9.09 -15.95
N THR A 91 14.74 8.60 -17.19
CA THR A 91 13.51 8.45 -17.99
C THR A 91 12.87 7.06 -17.87
N SER A 92 13.59 6.08 -17.29
CA SER A 92 13.07 4.74 -17.07
C SER A 92 12.29 4.65 -15.75
N THR A 93 11.46 3.63 -15.61
CA THR A 93 10.70 3.37 -14.40
C THR A 93 11.15 2.04 -13.78
N TYR A 94 11.36 2.04 -12.46
CA TYR A 94 11.88 0.90 -11.70
C TYR A 94 10.85 0.37 -10.71
N THR A 95 10.79 -0.94 -10.53
CA THR A 95 9.89 -1.57 -9.56
C THR A 95 10.48 -1.44 -8.15
N VAL A 96 9.69 -0.89 -7.22
CA VAL A 96 10.04 -0.81 -5.80
C VAL A 96 9.60 -2.10 -5.09
N MET A 97 8.35 -2.50 -5.30
CA MET A 97 7.74 -3.70 -4.72
C MET A 97 6.40 -3.98 -5.41
N TYR A 98 5.76 -5.11 -5.13
CA TYR A 98 4.34 -5.28 -5.42
C TYR A 98 3.47 -4.64 -4.33
N THR A 99 2.23 -4.25 -4.66
CA THR A 99 1.31 -3.65 -3.68
C THR A 99 1.14 -4.59 -2.47
N PRO A 100 1.48 -4.16 -1.25
CA PRO A 100 1.42 -4.99 -0.07
C PRO A 100 -0.03 -5.11 0.41
N LEU A 101 -0.32 -6.15 1.20
CA LEU A 101 -1.69 -6.42 1.66
C LEU A 101 -2.32 -5.23 2.41
N SER A 102 -1.54 -4.51 3.21
CA SER A 102 -1.99 -3.31 3.94
C SER A 102 -2.57 -2.23 3.01
N LEU A 103 -2.01 -2.05 1.81
CA LEU A 103 -2.54 -1.12 0.81
C LEU A 103 -3.71 -1.72 0.02
N GLN A 104 -3.68 -3.03 -0.27
CA GLN A 104 -4.80 -3.70 -0.94
C GLN A 104 -6.09 -3.64 -0.10
N LEU A 105 -5.98 -3.79 1.22
CA LEU A 105 -7.10 -3.69 2.15
C LEU A 105 -7.81 -2.32 2.12
N VAL A 106 -7.09 -1.27 1.71
CA VAL A 106 -7.64 0.09 1.58
C VAL A 106 -7.88 0.50 0.13
N GLY A 107 -8.02 -0.49 -0.76
CA GLY A 107 -8.49 -0.32 -2.13
C GLY A 107 -7.40 0.00 -3.16
N ALA A 108 -6.11 -0.23 -2.85
CA ALA A 108 -5.06 -0.16 -3.86
C ALA A 108 -5.06 -1.44 -4.73
N PRO A 109 -4.89 -1.33 -6.07
CA PRO A 109 -4.84 -2.50 -6.94
C PRO A 109 -3.59 -3.35 -6.69
N ASN A 110 -3.72 -4.67 -6.87
CA ASN A 110 -2.61 -5.62 -6.75
C ASN A 110 -1.76 -5.62 -8.03
N VAL A 111 -0.98 -4.56 -8.21
CA VAL A 111 -0.09 -4.31 -9.36
C VAL A 111 1.31 -3.91 -8.85
N PRO A 112 2.34 -3.85 -9.71
CA PRO A 112 3.65 -3.33 -9.31
C PRO A 112 3.55 -1.88 -8.82
N SER A 113 4.22 -1.59 -7.72
CA SER A 113 4.47 -0.23 -7.25
C SER A 113 5.84 0.21 -7.75
N LYS A 114 5.85 1.25 -8.59
CA LYS A 114 7.00 1.69 -9.38
C LYS A 114 7.42 3.12 -9.02
N MET A 115 8.69 3.44 -9.27
CA MET A 115 9.25 4.79 -9.12
C MET A 115 10.01 5.16 -10.40
N ASP A 116 9.77 6.37 -10.90
CA ASP A 116 10.51 6.90 -12.06
C ASP A 116 11.97 7.20 -11.65
N GLY A 117 12.95 6.89 -12.50
CA GLY A 117 14.39 7.02 -12.18
C GLY A 117 14.79 8.43 -11.78
N GLY A 118 14.24 9.45 -12.44
CA GLY A 118 14.47 10.85 -12.07
C GLY A 118 13.94 11.21 -10.67
N LYS A 119 12.96 10.47 -10.15
CA LYS A 119 12.46 10.65 -8.78
C LYS A 119 13.38 10.06 -7.73
N ILE A 120 14.09 8.97 -8.04
CA ILE A 120 15.06 8.36 -7.13
C ILE A 120 16.15 9.38 -6.76
N GLY A 121 16.80 9.97 -7.76
CA GLY A 121 17.81 11.00 -7.54
C GLY A 121 17.26 12.26 -6.88
N HIS A 122 16.05 12.68 -7.26
CA HIS A 122 15.40 13.84 -6.64
C HIS A 122 15.05 13.63 -5.16
N ILE A 123 14.63 12.43 -4.77
CA ILE A 123 14.36 12.08 -3.37
C ILE A 123 15.64 12.13 -2.55
N LEU A 124 16.73 11.56 -3.07
CA LEU A 124 18.05 11.57 -2.42
C LEU A 124 18.67 12.97 -2.34
N ALA A 125 18.20 13.92 -3.15
CA ALA A 125 18.60 15.31 -3.07
C ALA A 125 17.85 16.10 -1.97
N TYR A 126 16.80 15.54 -1.37
CA TYR A 126 16.14 16.20 -0.24
C TYR A 126 17.00 16.13 1.02
N ASP A 127 17.09 17.26 1.71
CA ASP A 127 17.59 17.30 3.08
C ASP A 127 16.79 16.33 3.95
N GLY A 128 17.47 15.48 4.72
CA GLY A 128 16.81 14.43 5.48
C GLY A 128 16.93 13.01 4.91
N ILE A 129 17.16 12.83 3.60
CA ILE A 129 17.08 11.50 2.97
C ILE A 129 18.44 11.02 2.49
N ASN A 130 18.77 9.75 2.77
CA ASN A 130 19.95 9.07 2.26
C ASN A 130 19.58 7.72 1.60
N ALA A 131 20.56 7.06 0.99
CA ALA A 131 20.34 5.79 0.31
C ALA A 131 19.82 4.69 1.24
N ASP A 132 20.29 4.63 2.49
CA ASP A 132 19.85 3.62 3.45
C ASP A 132 18.36 3.74 3.80
N LEU A 133 17.84 4.97 3.94
CA LEU A 133 16.41 5.21 4.12
C LEU A 133 15.60 4.77 2.89
N LEU A 134 16.16 4.93 1.70
CA LEU A 134 15.52 4.48 0.47
C LEU A 134 15.52 2.95 0.36
N ARG A 135 16.58 2.27 0.79
CA ARG A 135 16.69 0.80 0.83
C ARG A 135 15.61 0.15 1.70
N VAL A 136 15.33 0.72 2.87
CA VAL A 136 14.31 0.17 3.80
C VAL A 136 12.87 0.57 3.44
N LEU A 137 12.68 1.40 2.42
CA LEU A 137 11.37 1.94 2.05
C LEU A 137 10.32 0.85 1.74
N PRO A 138 10.63 -0.23 0.99
CA PRO A 138 9.66 -1.30 0.73
C PRO A 138 9.08 -1.93 2.02
N ARG A 139 9.96 -2.24 2.98
CA ARG A 139 9.56 -2.79 4.30
C ARG A 139 8.59 -1.88 5.03
N ALA A 140 8.92 -0.59 5.03
CA ALA A 140 8.19 0.40 5.79
C ALA A 140 6.81 0.70 5.18
N ILE A 141 6.68 0.65 3.86
CA ILE A 141 5.40 0.75 3.16
C ILE A 141 4.55 -0.51 3.38
N ALA A 142 5.17 -1.69 3.44
CA ALA A 142 4.44 -2.95 3.63
C ALA A 142 3.73 -3.03 4.98
N ASP A 143 4.29 -2.41 6.02
CA ASP A 143 3.71 -2.34 7.37
C ASP A 143 3.66 -0.88 7.88
N PRO A 144 2.72 -0.07 7.34
CA PRO A 144 2.69 1.36 7.60
C PRO A 144 2.13 1.69 8.98
N VAL A 145 2.42 2.90 9.47
CA VAL A 145 1.75 3.45 10.67
C VAL A 145 0.31 3.78 10.34
N MET A 146 0.09 4.43 9.20
CA MET A 146 -1.25 4.78 8.73
C MET A 146 -1.29 4.89 7.21
N VAL A 147 -2.47 4.69 6.63
CA VAL A 147 -2.74 5.01 5.23
C VAL A 147 -3.87 6.03 5.16
N LEU A 148 -3.60 7.11 4.45
CA LEU A 148 -4.49 8.23 4.31
C LEU A 148 -5.08 8.29 2.91
N ASP A 149 -6.36 8.64 2.83
CA ASP A 149 -7.00 8.98 1.58
C ASP A 149 -6.59 10.38 1.12
N SER A 150 -6.34 10.50 -0.18
CA SER A 150 -6.00 11.76 -0.83
C SER A 150 -6.78 11.96 -2.11
N TYR A 151 -6.77 13.19 -2.61
CA TYR A 151 -7.40 13.56 -3.86
C TYR A 151 -6.78 12.81 -5.04
N ALA A 152 -7.57 12.62 -6.10
CA ALA A 152 -7.13 12.08 -7.39
C ALA A 152 -6.50 10.68 -7.31
N GLU A 153 -7.22 9.73 -6.70
CA GLU A 153 -6.81 8.31 -6.65
C GLU A 153 -5.40 8.09 -6.07
N ARG A 154 -5.03 8.93 -5.09
CA ARG A 154 -3.76 8.88 -4.38
C ARG A 154 -3.97 8.40 -2.96
N LYS A 155 -3.05 7.57 -2.48
CA LYS A 155 -2.91 7.27 -1.05
C LYS A 155 -1.66 7.94 -0.52
N VAL A 156 -1.68 8.38 0.74
CA VAL A 156 -0.48 8.84 1.45
C VAL A 156 -0.19 7.85 2.56
N VAL A 157 0.95 7.17 2.44
CA VAL A 157 1.39 6.17 3.41
C VAL A 157 2.30 6.85 4.43
N VAL A 158 1.88 6.86 5.69
CA VAL A 158 2.73 7.29 6.81
C VAL A 158 3.45 6.06 7.31
N VAL A 159 4.78 6.10 7.27
CA VAL A 159 5.63 4.94 7.57
C VAL A 159 6.33 5.12 8.91
N ASP A 160 6.72 4.01 9.52
CA ASP A 160 7.52 4.00 10.76
C ASP A 160 9.01 4.16 10.43
N LEU A 161 9.31 5.25 9.71
CA LEU A 161 10.67 5.68 9.36
C LEU A 161 10.79 7.17 9.66
N LYS A 162 11.95 7.55 10.18
CA LYS A 162 12.34 8.93 10.36
C LYS A 162 13.43 9.28 9.35
N ASP A 163 13.36 10.47 8.80
CA ASP A 163 14.48 11.05 8.05
C ASP A 163 15.68 11.31 9.00
N ILE A 164 16.84 11.70 8.47
CA ILE A 164 18.04 11.96 9.30
C ILE A 164 17.84 13.08 10.33
N ASN A 165 16.81 13.90 10.15
CA ASN A 165 16.42 14.99 11.04
C ASN A 165 15.37 14.54 12.10
N GLY A 166 15.03 13.25 12.14
CA GLY A 166 14.08 12.69 13.10
C GLY A 166 12.60 12.87 12.73
N VAL A 167 12.30 13.32 11.51
CA VAL A 167 10.96 13.64 11.02
C VAL A 167 10.30 12.41 10.42
N THR A 168 9.05 12.12 10.81
CA THR A 168 8.29 11.00 10.24
C THR A 168 8.14 11.13 8.73
N MET A 169 8.51 10.07 8.01
CA MET A 169 8.41 10.02 6.56
C MET A 169 6.99 9.70 6.08
N ILE A 170 6.63 10.29 4.93
CA ILE A 170 5.42 9.95 4.19
C ILE A 170 5.74 9.61 2.74
N VAL A 171 4.94 8.73 2.15
CA VAL A 171 5.07 8.25 0.79
C VAL A 171 3.75 8.42 0.05
N PRO A 172 3.60 9.45 -0.79
CA PRO A 172 2.48 9.56 -1.70
C PRO A 172 2.56 8.52 -2.83
N ILE A 173 1.48 7.76 -3.02
CA ILE A 173 1.34 6.72 -4.04
C ILE A 173 0.13 7.04 -4.92
N ASP A 174 0.39 7.30 -6.20
CA ASP A 174 -0.63 7.49 -7.23
C ASP A 174 -1.10 6.12 -7.76
N LEU A 175 -2.39 5.81 -7.67
CA LEU A 175 -2.93 4.51 -8.08
C LEU A 175 -3.35 4.52 -9.56
N TYR A 176 -3.55 3.33 -10.14
CA TYR A 176 -4.12 3.13 -11.49
C TYR A 176 -3.37 3.86 -12.61
N GLN A 177 -2.06 4.06 -12.44
CA GLN A 177 -1.23 4.72 -13.44
C GLN A 177 -0.83 3.74 -14.52
N THR A 178 -0.45 4.25 -15.69
CA THR A 178 0.12 3.41 -16.75
C THR A 178 1.63 3.70 -16.90
N ARG A 179 2.43 2.64 -16.91
CA ARG A 179 3.86 2.65 -17.28
C ARG A 179 4.13 1.42 -18.12
N ASP A 180 4.91 1.55 -19.19
CA ASP A 180 5.27 0.40 -20.06
C ASP A 180 4.05 -0.41 -20.56
N ARG A 181 2.93 0.27 -20.82
CA ARG A 181 1.63 -0.32 -21.24
C ARG A 181 0.99 -1.27 -20.21
N ILE A 182 1.42 -1.22 -18.95
CA ILE A 182 0.81 -1.96 -17.84
C ILE A 182 0.30 -1.00 -16.78
N GLU A 183 -0.73 -1.41 -16.04
CA GLU A 183 -1.20 -0.70 -14.86
C GLU A 183 -0.20 -0.87 -13.70
N VAL A 184 0.10 0.23 -13.01
CA VAL A 184 1.03 0.30 -11.88
C VAL A 184 0.55 1.32 -10.85
N ASN A 185 1.03 1.19 -9.62
CA ASN A 185 1.01 2.25 -8.64
C ASN A 185 2.32 3.03 -8.71
N VAL A 186 2.31 4.36 -8.62
CA VAL A 186 3.52 5.19 -8.72
C VAL A 186 3.86 5.82 -7.38
N LEU A 187 5.01 5.45 -6.82
CA LEU A 187 5.62 6.13 -5.68
C LEU A 187 6.28 7.42 -6.18
N ASN A 188 5.56 8.53 -6.06
CA ASN A 188 5.96 9.78 -6.68
C ASN A 188 6.99 10.56 -5.83
N ASN A 189 7.01 10.31 -4.52
CA ASN A 189 7.93 10.95 -3.57
C ASN A 189 8.07 10.13 -2.28
N ALA A 190 9.11 10.38 -1.50
CA ALA A 190 9.27 9.94 -0.12
C ALA A 190 10.08 11.01 0.63
N TYR A 191 9.53 11.56 1.72
CA TYR A 191 10.17 12.67 2.43
C TYR A 191 9.67 12.82 3.87
N GLY A 192 10.48 13.45 4.72
CA GLY A 192 10.10 13.85 6.07
C GLY A 192 9.00 14.92 6.06
N LYS A 193 7.88 14.65 6.74
CA LYS A 193 6.72 15.54 6.77
C LYS A 193 6.93 16.70 7.77
N ASN A 194 7.62 17.73 7.32
CA ASN A 194 7.90 18.96 8.07
C ASN A 194 6.71 19.94 8.09
N PRO A 195 6.47 20.66 9.21
CA PRO A 195 5.46 21.71 9.27
C PRO A 195 5.83 22.89 8.38
N ARG A 196 4.79 23.59 7.92
CA ARG A 196 4.92 24.87 7.23
C ARG A 196 4.27 25.95 8.06
N ILE A 197 5.04 26.95 8.46
CA ILE A 197 4.55 28.13 9.15
C ILE A 197 4.50 29.31 8.18
N LYS A 198 3.48 30.16 8.32
CA LYS A 198 3.38 31.41 7.56
C LYS A 198 4.07 32.50 8.35
N ARG A 199 5.01 33.22 7.72
CA ARG A 199 5.69 34.39 8.31
C ARG A 199 4.78 35.61 8.26
N ASP A 200 5.18 36.64 9.00
CA ASP A 200 4.47 37.94 9.05
C ASP A 200 4.38 38.61 7.67
N ASP A 201 5.40 38.41 6.81
CA ASP A 201 5.43 38.89 5.43
C ASP A 201 4.55 38.07 4.46
N GLY A 202 3.85 37.05 4.97
CA GLY A 202 2.97 36.17 4.22
C GLY A 202 3.67 35.00 3.50
N SER A 203 5.00 34.92 3.53
CA SER A 203 5.77 33.81 2.96
C SER A 203 5.66 32.54 3.81
N TRP A 204 5.86 31.38 3.20
CA TRP A 204 5.86 30.09 3.91
C TRP A 204 7.28 29.63 4.20
N GLN A 205 7.52 29.24 5.44
CA GLN A 205 8.77 28.61 5.88
C GLN A 205 8.51 27.16 6.27
N GLN A 206 9.36 26.26 5.81
CA GLN A 206 9.45 24.93 6.43
C GLN A 206 10.27 25.02 7.72
N VAL A 207 9.75 24.41 8.78
CA VAL A 207 10.42 24.30 10.07
C VAL A 207 10.64 22.83 10.39
N GLY A 208 11.73 22.53 11.07
CA GLY A 208 12.08 21.15 11.42
C GLY A 208 11.09 20.53 12.40
N GLY A 209 10.94 19.21 12.32
CA GLY A 209 10.07 18.41 13.19
C GLY A 209 8.92 17.77 12.43
N THR A 210 8.20 16.85 13.07
CA THR A 210 7.05 16.19 12.44
C THR A 210 5.81 17.08 12.50
N ASP A 211 5.14 17.27 11.36
CA ASP A 211 3.90 18.04 11.24
C ASP A 211 2.71 17.24 11.81
N PHE A 212 2.66 17.12 13.14
CA PHE A 212 1.57 16.44 13.84
C PHE A 212 0.23 17.14 13.62
N SER A 213 0.22 18.46 13.40
CA SER A 213 -1.00 19.20 13.06
C SER A 213 -1.57 18.73 11.71
N TRP A 214 -0.72 18.54 10.69
CA TRP A 214 -1.18 17.94 9.44
C TRP A 214 -1.70 16.51 9.62
N ILE A 215 -1.05 15.68 10.45
CA ILE A 215 -1.54 14.31 10.72
C ILE A 215 -2.92 14.37 11.40
N VAL A 216 -3.06 15.14 12.48
CA VAL A 216 -4.28 15.17 13.30
C VAL A 216 -5.38 16.03 12.69
N GLU A 217 -5.11 17.32 12.47
CA GLU A 217 -6.12 18.30 12.06
C GLU A 217 -6.52 18.15 10.59
N GLN A 218 -5.57 17.79 9.72
CA GLN A 218 -5.84 17.72 8.28
C GLN A 218 -6.24 16.34 7.79
N ASN A 219 -5.96 15.27 8.55
CA ASN A 219 -6.26 13.91 8.13
C ASN A 219 -7.15 13.16 9.12
N ILE A 220 -6.77 13.01 10.40
CA ILE A 220 -7.58 12.26 11.37
C ILE A 220 -8.94 12.92 11.58
N LYS A 221 -8.97 14.19 11.99
CA LYS A 221 -10.24 14.90 12.25
C LYS A 221 -11.09 15.12 11.01
N LYS A 222 -10.50 15.01 9.81
CA LYS A 222 -11.19 15.10 8.52
C LYS A 222 -11.61 13.75 7.97
N ASN A 223 -11.54 12.68 8.77
CA ASN A 223 -11.95 11.32 8.38
C ASN A 223 -11.23 10.80 7.12
N ARG A 224 -9.93 11.10 6.98
CA ARG A 224 -9.12 10.66 5.84
C ARG A 224 -8.31 9.39 6.13
N VAL A 225 -8.42 8.81 7.33
CA VAL A 225 -7.68 7.61 7.70
C VAL A 225 -8.40 6.38 7.16
N LEU A 226 -7.70 5.59 6.34
CA LEU A 226 -8.21 4.33 5.79
C LEU A 226 -7.68 3.11 6.55
N TYR A 227 -6.47 3.22 7.08
CA TYR A 227 -5.83 2.21 7.90
C TYR A 227 -4.96 2.87 8.97
N MET A 228 -4.89 2.26 10.15
CA MET A 228 -4.00 2.67 11.23
C MET A 228 -3.49 1.44 11.97
N ASN A 229 -2.17 1.31 12.10
CA ASN A 229 -1.55 0.28 12.90
C ASN A 229 -1.52 0.70 14.37
N THR A 230 -2.39 0.11 15.19
CA THR A 230 -2.52 0.45 16.61
C THR A 230 -1.30 0.10 17.46
N LYS A 231 -0.41 -0.78 16.99
CA LYS A 231 0.85 -1.14 17.66
C LYS A 231 2.00 -0.18 17.35
N LYS A 232 1.91 0.55 16.23
CA LYS A 232 2.91 1.53 15.79
C LYS A 232 2.46 2.97 15.99
N HIS A 233 1.38 3.17 16.74
CA HIS A 233 0.83 4.50 16.92
C HIS A 233 1.92 5.43 17.48
N PRO A 234 2.11 6.64 16.90
CA PRO A 234 3.00 7.63 17.48
C PRO A 234 2.49 7.92 18.89
N VAL A 235 3.25 7.50 19.90
CA VAL A 235 2.86 7.50 21.31
C VAL A 235 2.31 8.87 21.74
N GLY A 236 1.11 8.90 22.33
CA GLY A 236 0.63 10.04 23.14
C GLY A 236 -0.82 10.51 22.96
N ALA A 237 -1.54 10.13 21.90
CA ALA A 237 -2.93 10.59 21.72
C ALA A 237 -3.93 9.64 22.39
N VAL A 238 -4.32 9.97 23.63
CA VAL A 238 -5.65 9.61 24.12
C VAL A 238 -6.62 10.50 23.33
N TYR A 239 -7.39 9.91 22.40
CA TYR A 239 -8.44 10.61 21.65
C TYR A 239 -9.65 10.89 22.55
#